data_AF-A0A3D0FQ40-F1
#
_entry.id   AF-A0A3D0FQ40-F1
#
_cell.length_a   1.000
_cell.length_b   1.000
_cell.length_c   1.000
_cell.angle_alpha   90.00
_cell.angle_beta   90.00
_cell.angle_gamma   90.00
#
_symmetry.space_group_name_H-M   'P 1'
#
loop_
_entity.id
_entity.type
_entity.pdbx_description
1 polymer ?
#
loop_
_entity_poly.entity_id
_entity_poly.type
_entity_poly.pdbx_seq_one_letter_code
_entity_poly.pdbx_strand_id
1 'polypeptide(L)'
;SGADGDIVPATRRSPYPIDFGFVGDVNPEDINLPLLESLLGRGITPVFCAITHDRNGSLLNTNADTMASSLAIALSRDYSTKLVYCFEKEGVLSNPEDDSSVIPLITRGSFESLKESKVVSGGMLPKLETAFAAIENGVSEVYIKHALNLNNNKGTILRP
;
A
#
# COMPACT_ATOMS: atom_id res chain seq x y z
N SER A 1 -1.90 -12.09 -11.66
CA SER A 1 -2.52 -12.22 -10.33
C SER A 1 -1.47 -12.69 -9.33
N GLY A 2 -1.74 -12.60 -8.03
CA GLY A 2 -0.88 -13.16 -6.99
C GLY A 2 -0.73 -14.68 -7.01
N ALA A 3 -1.68 -15.39 -7.65
CA ALA A 3 -1.60 -16.85 -7.80
C ALA A 3 -0.57 -17.28 -8.85
N ASP A 4 -0.26 -16.43 -9.83
CA ASP A 4 0.61 -16.79 -10.96
C ASP A 4 2.05 -16.97 -10.48
N GLY A 5 2.57 -18.20 -10.58
CA GLY A 5 3.93 -18.52 -10.11
C GLY A 5 4.09 -18.51 -8.59
N ASP A 6 3.01 -18.65 -7.82
CA ASP A 6 3.00 -18.53 -6.36
C ASP A 6 3.61 -17.19 -5.88
N ILE A 7 3.37 -16.11 -6.64
CA ILE A 7 4.10 -14.86 -6.43
C ILE A 7 3.65 -14.09 -5.20
N VAL A 8 2.33 -14.09 -4.91
CA VAL A 8 1.74 -13.50 -3.72
C VAL A 8 0.76 -14.51 -3.09
N PRO A 9 1.27 -15.45 -2.27
CA PRO A 9 0.42 -16.28 -1.43
C PRO A 9 -0.30 -15.44 -0.36
N ALA A 10 -1.42 -15.95 0.10
CA ALA A 10 -2.20 -15.36 1.17
C ALA A 10 -2.77 -16.45 2.09
N THR A 11 -3.08 -16.07 3.32
CA THR A 11 -3.86 -16.92 4.23
C THR A 11 -5.32 -16.50 4.14
N ARG A 12 -6.25 -17.46 4.02
CA ARG A 12 -7.67 -17.14 4.10
C ARG A 12 -7.97 -16.56 5.48
N ARG A 13 -8.58 -15.38 5.51
CA ARG A 13 -8.95 -14.69 6.74
C ARG A 13 -9.86 -15.58 7.60
N SER A 14 -9.61 -15.58 8.91
CA SER A 14 -10.41 -16.32 9.89
C SER A 14 -11.91 -16.00 9.71
N PRO A 15 -12.80 -17.00 9.73
CA PRO A 15 -14.24 -16.78 9.71
C PRO A 15 -14.80 -16.26 11.05
N TYR A 16 -13.95 -16.09 12.06
CA TYR A 16 -14.30 -15.55 13.38
C TYR A 16 -13.63 -14.19 13.62
N PRO A 17 -14.37 -13.18 14.15
CA PRO A 17 -15.79 -13.23 14.54
C PRO A 17 -16.79 -13.06 13.38
N ILE A 18 -16.32 -12.67 12.19
CA ILE A 18 -17.14 -12.45 11.00
C ILE A 18 -16.50 -13.21 9.83
N ASP A 19 -17.32 -13.99 9.11
CA ASP A 19 -16.87 -14.68 7.89
C ASP A 19 -17.00 -13.77 6.68
N PHE A 20 -15.86 -13.32 6.17
CA PHE A 20 -15.77 -12.52 4.95
C PHE A 20 -15.70 -13.38 3.67
N GLY A 21 -15.80 -14.71 3.80
CA GLY A 21 -15.72 -15.65 2.70
C GLY A 21 -14.27 -15.87 2.23
N PHE A 22 -14.04 -15.73 0.94
CA PHE A 22 -12.74 -15.94 0.29
C PHE A 22 -11.91 -14.66 0.31
N VAL A 23 -11.61 -14.14 1.50
CA VAL A 23 -10.73 -12.98 1.68
C VAL A 23 -9.34 -13.45 2.10
N GLY A 24 -8.30 -12.91 1.47
CA GLY A 24 -6.91 -13.27 1.71
C GLY A 24 -6.12 -12.18 2.40
N ASP A 25 -5.45 -12.55 3.48
CA ASP A 25 -4.46 -11.76 4.19
C ASP A 25 -3.06 -12.10 3.67
N VAL A 26 -2.37 -11.10 3.12
CA VAL A 26 -1.03 -11.24 2.55
C VAL A 26 0.00 -10.91 3.62
N ASN A 27 1.03 -11.75 3.70
CA ASN A 27 2.20 -11.52 4.54
C ASN A 27 3.40 -11.20 3.62
N PRO A 28 4.09 -10.06 3.80
CA PRO A 28 5.25 -9.71 2.99
C PRO A 28 6.38 -10.75 3.03
N GLU A 29 6.51 -11.49 4.14
CA GLU A 29 7.49 -12.59 4.29
C GLU A 29 7.27 -13.72 3.29
N ASP A 30 6.03 -13.97 2.89
CA ASP A 30 5.67 -15.11 2.06
C ASP A 30 5.74 -14.81 0.55
N ILE A 31 5.99 -13.55 0.16
CA ILE A 31 6.08 -13.13 -1.24
C ILE A 31 7.28 -13.80 -1.92
N ASN A 32 7.07 -14.36 -3.12
CA ASN A 32 8.12 -14.99 -3.92
C ASN A 32 9.00 -13.91 -4.58
N LEU A 33 9.85 -13.31 -3.76
CA LEU A 33 10.77 -12.25 -4.15
C LEU A 33 11.72 -12.69 -5.29
N PRO A 34 12.34 -13.89 -5.27
CA PRO A 34 13.22 -14.32 -6.36
C PRO A 34 12.56 -14.31 -7.74
N LEU A 35 11.28 -14.71 -7.84
CA LEU A 35 10.54 -14.63 -9.10
C LEU A 35 10.30 -13.18 -9.52
N LEU A 36 9.89 -12.34 -8.58
CA LEU A 36 9.62 -10.92 -8.83
C LEU A 36 10.88 -10.19 -9.31
N GLU A 37 12.01 -10.40 -8.64
CA GLU A 37 13.32 -9.85 -9.00
C GLU A 37 13.79 -10.32 -10.36
N SER A 38 13.57 -11.59 -10.70
CA SER A 38 13.91 -12.14 -12.02
C SER A 38 13.14 -11.46 -13.16
N LEU A 39 11.87 -11.12 -12.93
CA LEU A 39 11.06 -10.36 -13.89
C LEU A 39 11.59 -8.93 -14.03
N LEU A 40 11.81 -8.25 -12.91
CA LEU A 40 12.32 -6.88 -12.88
C LEU A 40 13.72 -6.77 -13.52
N GLY A 41 14.61 -7.71 -13.22
CA GLY A 41 15.97 -7.78 -13.78
C GLY A 41 16.02 -8.01 -15.29
N ARG A 42 14.91 -8.50 -15.88
CA ARG A 42 14.75 -8.62 -17.34
C ARG A 42 14.09 -7.40 -17.99
N GLY A 43 13.84 -6.35 -17.22
CA GLY A 43 13.16 -5.14 -17.69
C GLY A 43 11.66 -5.33 -17.90
N ILE A 44 11.07 -6.38 -17.33
CA ILE A 44 9.62 -6.59 -17.37
C ILE A 44 8.99 -5.79 -16.23
N THR A 45 7.90 -5.06 -16.53
CA THR A 45 7.08 -4.37 -15.54
C THR A 45 5.90 -5.27 -15.13
N PRO A 46 5.91 -5.86 -13.94
CA PRO A 46 4.81 -6.72 -13.50
C PRO A 46 3.56 -5.88 -13.20
N VAL A 47 2.41 -6.37 -13.63
CA VAL A 47 1.10 -5.75 -13.35
C VAL A 47 0.26 -6.74 -12.57
N PHE A 48 -0.14 -6.36 -11.35
CA PHE A 48 -0.89 -7.21 -10.44
C PHE A 48 -2.36 -6.78 -10.35
N CYS A 49 -3.26 -7.75 -10.40
CA CYS A 49 -4.61 -7.62 -9.83
C CYS A 49 -4.61 -8.15 -8.38
N ALA A 50 -5.56 -7.69 -7.57
CA ALA A 50 -5.65 -8.02 -6.14
C ALA A 50 -6.32 -9.38 -5.85
N ILE A 51 -5.96 -10.40 -6.64
CA ILE A 51 -6.37 -11.79 -6.43
C ILE A 51 -5.15 -12.59 -6.02
N THR A 52 -5.24 -13.30 -4.91
CA THR A 52 -4.19 -14.15 -4.31
C THR A 52 -4.66 -15.60 -4.23
N HIS A 53 -3.89 -16.46 -3.57
CA HIS A 53 -4.26 -17.86 -3.37
C HIS A 53 -3.77 -18.40 -2.04
N ASP A 54 -4.42 -19.46 -1.56
CA ASP A 54 -4.14 -20.10 -0.27
C ASP A 54 -3.13 -21.27 -0.35
N ARG A 55 -2.52 -21.50 -1.53
CA ARG A 55 -1.69 -22.66 -1.86
C ARG A 55 -2.40 -24.03 -1.74
N ASN A 56 -3.70 -24.05 -1.47
CA ASN A 56 -4.54 -25.24 -1.39
C ASN A 56 -5.56 -25.30 -2.55
N GLY A 57 -5.37 -24.46 -3.58
CA GLY A 57 -6.21 -24.42 -4.78
C GLY A 57 -7.37 -23.42 -4.72
N SER A 58 -7.49 -22.62 -3.65
CA SER A 58 -8.49 -21.55 -3.57
C SER A 58 -7.91 -20.21 -3.98
N LEU A 59 -8.66 -19.47 -4.79
CA LEU A 59 -8.39 -18.05 -5.03
C LEU A 59 -9.01 -17.21 -3.92
N LEU A 60 -8.31 -16.14 -3.54
CA LEU A 60 -8.72 -15.23 -2.48
C LEU A 60 -8.76 -13.80 -3.01
N ASN A 61 -9.77 -13.04 -2.58
CA ASN A 61 -9.87 -11.61 -2.81
C ASN A 61 -9.05 -10.87 -1.76
N THR A 62 -8.12 -10.01 -2.18
CA THR A 62 -7.26 -9.22 -1.30
C THR A 62 -7.49 -7.74 -1.57
N ASN A 63 -7.37 -6.92 -0.53
CA ASN A 63 -7.44 -5.47 -0.72
C ASN A 63 -6.23 -4.99 -1.56
N ALA A 64 -6.48 -4.14 -2.56
CA ALA A 64 -5.43 -3.66 -3.46
C ALA A 64 -4.36 -2.80 -2.76
N ASP A 65 -4.75 -1.99 -1.76
CA ASP A 65 -3.80 -1.20 -0.96
C ASP A 65 -2.88 -2.16 -0.17
N THR A 66 -3.45 -3.23 0.42
CA THR A 66 -2.68 -4.28 1.12
C THR A 66 -1.76 -5.07 0.19
N MET A 67 -2.21 -5.39 -1.02
CA MET A 67 -1.38 -6.04 -2.05
C MET A 67 -0.17 -5.16 -2.39
N ALA A 68 -0.42 -3.87 -2.66
CA ALA A 68 0.62 -2.92 -3.02
C ALA A 68 1.61 -2.69 -1.86
N SER A 69 1.13 -2.51 -0.63
CA SER A 69 1.99 -2.32 0.53
C SER A 69 2.82 -3.57 0.81
N SER A 70 2.24 -4.77 0.71
CA SER A 70 2.96 -6.01 0.97
C SER A 70 4.08 -6.25 -0.04
N LEU A 71 3.80 -6.03 -1.33
CA LEU A 71 4.82 -6.07 -2.38
C LEU A 71 5.92 -5.03 -2.14
N ALA A 72 5.57 -3.81 -1.74
CA ALA A 72 6.54 -2.76 -1.47
C ALA A 72 7.45 -3.10 -0.26
N ILE A 73 6.89 -3.69 0.80
CA ILE A 73 7.64 -4.16 1.97
C ILE A 73 8.52 -5.36 1.62
N ALA A 74 8.08 -6.26 0.75
CA ALA A 74 8.94 -7.37 0.30
C ALA A 74 10.12 -6.84 -0.55
N LEU A 75 9.85 -5.95 -1.50
CA LEU A 75 10.87 -5.34 -2.35
C LEU A 75 11.83 -4.41 -1.60
N SER A 76 11.40 -3.79 -0.50
CA SER A 76 12.25 -2.87 0.28
C SER A 76 13.46 -3.57 0.93
N ARG A 77 13.46 -4.90 0.98
CA ARG A 77 14.56 -5.72 1.50
C ARG A 77 15.81 -5.62 0.62
N ASP A 78 15.61 -5.53 -0.70
CA ASP A 78 16.68 -5.56 -1.70
C ASP A 78 16.78 -4.25 -2.51
N TYR A 79 15.72 -3.42 -2.51
CA TYR A 79 15.66 -2.18 -3.29
C TYR A 79 15.23 -0.98 -2.45
N SER A 80 15.71 0.21 -2.81
CA SER A 80 15.07 1.45 -2.35
C SER A 80 13.69 1.58 -2.99
N THR A 81 12.66 1.30 -2.20
CA THR A 81 11.29 1.13 -2.69
C THR A 81 10.43 2.30 -2.27
N LYS A 82 9.69 2.87 -3.23
CA LYS A 82 8.68 3.90 -3.00
C LYS A 82 7.30 3.33 -3.29
N LEU A 83 6.35 3.58 -2.41
CA LEU A 83 4.96 3.18 -2.60
C LEU A 83 4.12 4.40 -2.97
N VAL A 84 3.31 4.31 -4.02
CA VAL A 84 2.47 5.42 -4.48
C VAL A 84 1.01 4.97 -4.48
N TYR A 85 0.21 5.56 -3.60
CA TYR A 85 -1.24 5.42 -3.61
C TYR A 85 -1.89 6.49 -4.48
N CYS A 86 -2.77 6.06 -5.38
CA CYS A 86 -3.58 6.94 -6.21
C CYS A 86 -4.99 7.00 -5.66
N PHE A 87 -5.42 8.18 -5.20
CA PHE A 87 -6.78 8.43 -4.72
C PHE A 87 -7.46 9.54 -5.55
N GLU A 88 -8.72 9.80 -5.25
CA GLU A 88 -9.54 10.80 -5.96
C GLU A 88 -9.12 12.24 -5.67
N LYS A 89 -8.54 12.49 -4.50
CA LYS A 89 -8.02 13.81 -4.10
C LYS A 89 -6.55 13.96 -4.49
N GLU A 90 -6.14 15.22 -4.65
CA GLU A 90 -4.77 15.58 -5.05
C GLU A 90 -3.70 15.11 -4.07
N GLY A 91 -4.06 14.93 -2.80
CA GLY A 91 -3.22 14.46 -1.70
C GLY A 91 -4.00 14.42 -0.40
N VAL A 92 -3.30 14.50 0.74
CA VAL A 92 -3.91 14.74 2.06
C VAL A 92 -4.21 16.23 2.19
N LEU A 93 -5.46 16.58 2.40
CA LEU A 93 -5.92 17.96 2.53
C LEU A 93 -5.96 18.37 4.01
N SER A 94 -5.49 19.58 4.32
CA SER A 94 -5.66 20.17 5.66
C SER A 94 -7.09 20.69 5.88
N ASN A 95 -7.81 21.01 4.80
CA ASN A 95 -9.22 21.31 4.79
C ASN A 95 -9.92 20.47 3.68
N PRO A 96 -10.78 19.50 4.02
CA PRO A 96 -11.47 18.65 3.05
C PRO A 96 -12.30 19.39 1.99
N GLU A 97 -12.74 20.61 2.29
CA GLU A 97 -13.55 21.45 1.38
C GLU A 97 -12.70 22.32 0.45
N ASP A 98 -11.37 22.31 0.62
CA ASP A 98 -10.43 23.09 -0.18
C ASP A 98 -9.39 22.17 -0.84
N ASP A 99 -9.57 21.87 -2.11
CA ASP A 99 -8.67 21.02 -2.91
C ASP A 99 -7.25 21.62 -3.08
N SER A 100 -7.07 22.92 -2.78
CA SER A 100 -5.75 23.56 -2.78
C SER A 100 -4.98 23.35 -1.48
N SER A 101 -5.65 22.86 -0.42
CA SER A 101 -5.10 22.73 0.94
C SER A 101 -4.22 21.50 1.15
N VAL A 102 -3.60 20.98 0.08
CA VAL A 102 -2.73 19.79 0.12
C VAL A 102 -1.55 20.02 1.06
N ILE A 103 -1.38 19.09 2.00
CA ILE A 103 -0.21 19.02 2.88
C ILE A 103 0.91 18.31 2.10
N PRO A 104 2.01 18.98 1.72
CA PRO A 104 3.01 18.40 0.83
C PRO A 104 3.87 17.32 1.49
N LEU A 105 4.08 17.40 2.81
CA LEU A 105 4.91 16.49 3.59
C LEU A 105 4.25 16.18 4.93
N ILE A 106 4.16 14.90 5.25
CA ILE A 106 3.74 14.41 6.57
C ILE A 106 4.83 13.46 7.10
N THR A 107 5.48 13.84 8.20
CA THR A 107 6.35 12.96 8.98
C THR A 107 5.56 12.27 10.09
N ARG A 108 6.12 11.23 10.72
CA ARG A 108 5.45 10.55 11.86
C ARG A 108 5.07 11.54 12.97
N GLY A 109 5.97 12.47 13.30
CA GLY A 109 5.69 13.50 14.32
C GLY A 109 4.53 14.43 13.92
N SER A 110 4.52 14.92 12.68
CA SER A 110 3.43 15.80 12.22
C SER A 110 2.09 15.06 12.11
N PHE A 111 2.11 13.76 11.81
CA PHE A 111 0.92 12.94 11.71
C PHE A 111 0.17 12.85 13.04
N GLU A 112 0.87 12.66 14.16
CA GLU A 112 0.22 12.63 15.48
C GLU A 112 -0.45 13.98 15.80
N SER A 113 0.21 15.11 15.50
CA SER A 113 -0.40 16.43 15.66
C SER A 113 -1.64 16.64 14.76
N LEU A 114 -1.60 16.15 13.52
CA LEU A 114 -2.73 16.20 12.58
C LEU A 114 -3.91 15.32 13.01
N LYS A 115 -3.62 14.21 13.69
CA LYS A 115 -4.61 13.31 14.29
C LYS A 115 -5.29 13.94 15.51
N GLU A 116 -4.50 14.53 16.41
CA GLU A 116 -5.01 15.24 17.59
C GLU A 116 -5.89 16.45 17.22
N SER A 117 -5.46 17.22 16.21
CA SER A 117 -6.22 18.36 15.67
C SER A 117 -7.42 17.96 14.81
N LYS A 118 -7.67 16.66 14.60
CA LYS A 118 -8.74 16.08 13.76
C LYS A 118 -8.71 16.51 12.29
N VAL A 119 -7.61 17.09 11.83
CA VAL A 119 -7.37 17.41 10.42
C VAL A 119 -7.36 16.12 9.59
N VAL A 120 -6.63 15.11 10.08
CA VAL A 120 -6.72 13.76 9.53
C VAL A 120 -7.75 12.98 10.32
N SER A 121 -8.87 12.66 9.68
CA SER A 121 -9.96 11.89 10.28
C SER A 121 -10.66 10.98 9.25
N GLY A 122 -11.63 10.20 9.73
CA GLY A 122 -12.43 9.32 8.88
C GLY A 122 -11.58 8.27 8.13
N GLY A 123 -11.85 8.09 6.84
CA GLY A 123 -11.16 7.10 6.01
C GLY A 123 -9.69 7.41 5.71
N MET A 124 -9.23 8.65 5.91
CA MET A 124 -7.82 9.00 5.68
C MET A 124 -6.91 8.50 6.79
N LEU A 125 -7.39 8.49 8.03
CA LEU A 125 -6.62 8.02 9.18
C LEU A 125 -6.07 6.59 9.00
N PRO A 126 -6.89 5.55 8.68
CA PRO A 126 -6.36 4.19 8.49
C PRO A 126 -5.42 4.07 7.28
N LYS A 127 -5.57 4.94 6.26
CA LYS A 127 -4.68 4.97 5.08
C LYS A 127 -3.30 5.48 5.45
N LEU A 128 -3.22 6.55 6.25
CA LEU A 128 -1.94 7.07 6.75
C LEU A 128 -1.28 6.11 7.73
N GLU A 129 -2.04 5.48 8.64
CA GLU A 129 -1.48 4.43 9.52
C GLU A 129 -0.88 3.28 8.71
N THR A 130 -1.57 2.80 7.68
CA THR A 130 -1.06 1.73 6.79
C THR A 130 0.19 2.17 6.03
N ALA A 131 0.23 3.43 5.58
CA ALA A 131 1.40 3.99 4.90
C ALA A 131 2.60 4.11 5.83
N PHE A 132 2.42 4.60 7.06
CA PHE A 132 3.50 4.65 8.05
C PHE A 132 3.97 3.25 8.45
N ALA A 133 3.06 2.28 8.59
CA ALA A 133 3.44 0.90 8.82
C ALA A 133 4.32 0.34 7.70
N ALA A 134 4.07 0.70 6.44
CA ALA A 134 4.94 0.31 5.33
C ALA A 134 6.35 0.94 5.45
N ILE A 135 6.44 2.22 5.84
CA ILE A 135 7.72 2.91 6.08
C ILE A 135 8.50 2.25 7.22
N GLU A 136 7.83 1.94 8.32
CA GLU A 136 8.39 1.26 9.48
C GLU A 136 8.92 -0.15 9.12
N ASN A 137 8.40 -0.75 8.04
CA ASN A 137 8.86 -2.03 7.47
C ASN A 137 9.81 -1.86 6.27
N GLY A 138 10.47 -0.69 6.15
CA GLY A 138 11.59 -0.48 5.23
C GLY A 138 11.26 0.23 3.91
N VAL A 139 9.98 0.50 3.61
CA VAL A 139 9.63 1.33 2.45
C VAL A 139 10.21 2.75 2.64
N SER A 140 10.94 3.26 1.66
CA SER A 140 11.71 4.50 1.81
C SER A 140 10.80 5.73 1.93
N GLU A 141 9.75 5.80 1.13
CA GLU A 141 8.77 6.89 1.10
C GLU A 141 7.42 6.36 0.61
N VAL A 142 6.32 6.93 1.14
CA VAL A 142 4.97 6.69 0.62
C VAL A 142 4.41 7.98 0.04
N TYR A 143 3.80 7.92 -1.14
CA TYR A 143 3.17 9.05 -1.78
C TYR A 143 1.66 8.84 -1.83
N ILE A 144 0.91 9.89 -1.56
CA ILE A 144 -0.53 9.95 -1.78
C ILE A 144 -0.78 11.04 -2.82
N LYS A 145 -1.30 10.63 -3.98
CA LYS A 145 -1.49 11.51 -5.14
C LYS A 145 -2.83 11.22 -5.82
N HIS A 146 -3.24 12.17 -6.66
CA HIS A 146 -4.18 11.87 -7.74
C HIS A 146 -3.44 11.20 -8.93
N ALA A 147 -4.13 10.33 -9.67
CA ALA A 147 -3.53 9.55 -10.76
C ALA A 147 -2.92 10.43 -11.87
N LEU A 148 -3.47 11.63 -12.12
CA LEU A 148 -2.94 12.58 -13.09
C LEU A 148 -1.61 13.23 -12.67
N ASN A 149 -1.20 13.06 -11.40
CA ASN A 149 0.00 13.67 -10.83
C ASN A 149 1.17 12.68 -10.65
N LEU A 150 1.08 11.47 -11.19
CA LEU A 150 2.13 10.46 -11.05
C LEU A 150 3.52 10.97 -11.48
N ASN A 151 3.56 11.76 -12.57
CA ASN A 151 4.80 12.25 -13.18
C ASN A 151 5.24 13.64 -12.66
N ASN A 152 4.56 14.22 -11.68
CA ASN A 152 4.91 15.53 -11.11
C ASN A 152 5.04 15.45 -9.58
N ASN A 153 5.41 16.58 -8.96
CA ASN A 153 5.63 16.67 -7.51
C ASN A 153 4.37 17.04 -6.72
N LYS A 154 3.18 17.02 -7.34
CA LYS A 154 1.92 17.34 -6.66
C LYS A 154 1.43 16.13 -5.86
N GLY A 155 1.02 16.40 -4.63
CA GLY A 155 0.49 15.43 -3.67
C GLY A 155 1.18 15.50 -2.33
N THR A 156 1.00 14.45 -1.52
CA THR A 156 1.55 14.36 -0.17
C THR A 156 2.60 13.27 -0.12
N ILE A 157 3.76 13.59 0.43
CA ILE A 157 4.84 12.63 0.70
C ILE A 157 4.82 12.28 2.19
N LEU A 158 4.89 11.00 2.50
CA LEU A 158 5.10 10.49 3.84
C LEU A 158 6.54 10.02 3.97
N ARG A 159 7.18 10.46 5.05
CA ARG A 159 8.56 10.13 5.42
C ARG A 159 8.63 9.70 6.88
N PRO A 160 9.69 8.96 7.26
CA PRO A 160 9.95 8.64 8.67
C PRO A 160 9.80 9.85 9.60
#